data_AF-A0A5B7T1N9-F1
#
_entry.id   AF-A0A5B7T1N9-F1
#
_cell.length_a   1.000
_cell.length_b   1.000
_cell.length_c   1.000
_cell.angle_alpha   90.00
_cell.angle_beta   90.00
_cell.angle_gamma   90.00
#
_symmetry.space_group_name_H-M   'P 1'
#
loop_
_entity.id
_entity.type
_entity.pdbx_description
1 polymer ?
#
loop_
_entity_poly.entity_id
_entity_poly.type
_entity_poly.pdbx_seq_one_letter_code
_entity_poly.pdbx_strand_id
1 'polypeptide(L)' 'MENNLNIKATISGLQFIVDKLSSRKRPSKGDIEILEVAKAHLETLKQSQVKQTINSMPAYTHIKEAIK' A
#
# COMPACT_ATOMS: atom_id res chain seq x y z
N MET A 1 18.82 -0.11 -2.26
CA MET A 1 17.86 -0.17 -1.12
C MET A 1 16.83 0.98 -1.13
N GLU A 2 16.86 1.91 -2.10
CA GLU A 2 16.03 3.13 -2.08
C GLU A 2 14.53 2.93 -2.36
N ASN A 3 14.15 1.88 -3.11
CA ASN A 3 12.73 1.65 -3.43
C ASN A 3 11.85 1.41 -2.19
N ASN A 4 12.39 0.85 -1.11
CA ASN A 4 11.61 0.49 0.06
C ASN A 4 11.31 1.69 0.97
N LEU A 5 12.20 2.69 0.99
CA LEU A 5 11.99 3.94 1.73
C LEU A 5 10.90 4.79 1.05
N ASN A 6 10.93 4.87 -0.28
CA ASN A 6 9.93 5.61 -1.06
C ASN A 6 8.54 5.00 -0.96
N ILE A 7 8.42 3.66 -0.89
CA ILE A 7 7.12 2.98 -0.71
C ILE A 7 6.52 3.29 0.67
N LYS A 8 7.31 3.23 1.75
CA LYS A 8 6.82 3.54 3.11
C LYS A 8 6.37 5.00 3.26
N ALA A 9 7.13 5.94 2.70
CA ALA A 9 6.77 7.37 2.68
C ALA A 9 5.48 7.60 1.89
N THR A 10 5.36 6.99 0.70
CA THR A 10 4.16 7.06 -0.14
C THR A 10 2.93 6.48 0.56
N ILE A 11 3.06 5.32 1.21
CA ILE A 11 1.97 4.72 2.00
C ILE A 11 1.53 5.68 3.10
N SER A 12 2.46 6.30 3.81
CA SER A 12 2.15 7.25 4.90
C SER A 12 1.42 8.49 4.38
N GLY A 13 1.85 9.05 3.25
CA GLY A 13 1.19 10.19 2.60
C GLY A 13 -0.23 9.86 2.12
N LEU A 14 -0.41 8.70 1.48
CA LEU A 14 -1.73 8.23 1.05
C LEU A 14 -2.67 7.96 2.24
N GLN A 15 -2.15 7.36 3.32
CA GLN A 15 -2.92 7.12 4.54
C GLN A 15 -3.42 8.45 5.14
N PHE A 16 -2.55 9.47 5.20
CA PHE A 16 -2.95 10.81 5.64
C PHE A 16 -4.06 11.42 4.79
N ILE A 17 -3.98 11.30 3.46
CA ILE A 17 -5.02 11.80 2.55
C ILE A 17 -6.34 11.07 2.80
N VAL A 18 -6.30 9.73 2.93
CA VAL A 18 -7.48 8.91 3.23
C VAL A 18 -8.12 9.35 4.55
N ASP A 19 -7.34 9.52 5.61
CA ASP A 19 -7.83 9.91 6.94
C ASP A 19 -8.42 11.33 6.92
N LYS A 20 -7.76 12.27 6.22
CA LYS A 20 -8.24 13.65 6.08
C LYS A 20 -9.52 13.76 5.28
N LEU A 21 -9.67 13.00 4.20
CA LEU A 21 -10.87 13.05 3.37
C LEU A 21 -12.03 12.26 4.01
N SER A 22 -11.74 11.13 4.66
CA SER A 22 -12.75 10.32 5.36
C SER A 22 -13.35 11.02 6.58
N SER A 23 -12.62 11.96 7.20
CA SER A 23 -13.11 12.75 8.34
C SER A 23 -13.90 14.01 7.94
N ARG A 24 -14.05 14.31 6.64
CA ARG A 24 -14.85 15.45 6.19
C ARG A 24 -16.34 15.20 6.39
N LYS A 25 -17.03 16.12 7.06
CA LYS A 25 -18.49 16.06 7.27
C LYS A 25 -19.30 16.25 5.97
N ARG A 26 -18.74 16.96 4.99
CA ARG A 26 -19.36 17.23 3.69
C ARG A 26 -18.28 17.15 2.59
N PRO A 27 -17.88 15.94 2.19
CA PRO A 27 -16.92 15.79 1.12
C PRO A 27 -17.54 16.26 -0.20
N SER A 28 -16.77 16.99 -0.99
CA SER A 28 -17.14 17.30 -2.38
C SER A 28 -17.05 16.04 -3.24
N LYS A 29 -17.62 16.08 -4.46
CA LYS A 29 -17.45 14.99 -5.44
C LYS A 29 -15.97 14.70 -5.71
N GLY A 30 -15.15 15.75 -5.84
CA GLY A 30 -13.69 15.60 -6.02
C GLY A 30 -13.00 14.97 -4.80
N ASP A 31 -13.44 15.29 -3.58
CA ASP A 31 -12.92 14.63 -2.37
C ASP A 31 -13.22 13.12 -2.38
N ILE A 32 -14.40 12.72 -2.86
CA ILE A 32 -14.79 11.30 -2.97
C ILE A 32 -13.92 10.59 -4.02
N GLU A 33 -13.76 11.18 -5.20
CA GLU A 33 -12.92 10.61 -6.27
C GLU A 33 -11.47 10.44 -5.82
N ILE A 34 -10.90 11.47 -5.17
CA ILE A 34 -9.53 11.40 -4.62
C ILE A 34 -9.43 10.33 -3.53
N LEU A 35 -10.45 10.22 -2.66
CA LEU A 35 -10.48 9.21 -1.60
C LEU A 35 -10.50 7.78 -2.16
N GLU A 36 -11.30 7.52 -3.19
CA GLU A 36 -11.36 6.21 -3.85
C GLU A 36 -10.02 5.85 -4.50
N VAL A 37 -9.44 6.79 -5.26
CA VAL A 37 -8.13 6.62 -5.89
C VAL A 37 -7.04 6.39 -4.84
N ALA A 38 -7.05 7.15 -3.74
CA ALA A 38 -6.06 7.00 -2.67
C ALA A 38 -6.17 5.64 -1.97
N LYS A 39 -7.39 5.15 -1.71
CA LYS A 39 -7.63 3.82 -1.13
C LYS A 39 -7.11 2.71 -2.05
N ALA A 40 -7.41 2.77 -3.35
CA ALA A 40 -6.98 1.76 -4.31
C ALA A 40 -5.44 1.69 -4.43
N HIS A 41 -4.78 2.84 -4.50
CA HIS A 41 -3.30 2.88 -4.52
C HIS A 41 -2.70 2.36 -3.22
N LEU A 42 -3.27 2.73 -2.06
CA LEU A 42 -2.79 2.26 -0.76
C LEU A 42 -2.91 0.74 -0.62
N GLU A 43 -4.01 0.15 -1.10
CA GLU A 43 -4.17 -1.30 -1.12
C GLU A 43 -3.13 -1.97 -2.02
N THR A 44 -2.94 -1.45 -3.24
CA THR A 44 -1.96 -1.97 -4.20
C THR A 44 -0.54 -1.95 -3.61
N LEU A 45 -0.16 -0.85 -2.96
CA LEU A 45 1.16 -0.72 -2.32
C LEU A 45 1.32 -1.68 -1.13
N LYS A 46 0.29 -1.84 -0.29
CA LYS A 46 0.30 -2.82 0.81
C LYS A 46 0.45 -4.24 0.29
N GLN A 47 -0.29 -4.61 -0.75
CA GLN A 47 -0.16 -5.93 -1.39
C GLN A 47 1.24 -6.15 -1.98
N SER A 48 1.81 -5.13 -2.63
CA SER A 48 3.18 -5.19 -3.16
C SER A 48 4.20 -5.41 -2.04
N GLN A 49 4.08 -4.68 -0.93
CA GLN A 49 4.96 -4.83 0.23
C GLN A 49 4.84 -6.23 0.88
N VAL A 50 3.61 -6.75 0.99
CA VAL A 50 3.37 -8.12 1.49
C VAL A 50 4.03 -9.15 0.56
N LYS A 51 3.83 -9.03 -0.76
CA LYS A 51 4.48 -9.93 -1.74
C LYS A 51 6.00 -9.86 -1.66
N GLN A 52 6.58 -8.67 -1.56
CA GLN A 52 8.03 -8.51 -1.38
C GLN A 52 8.51 -9.17 -0.09
N THR A 53 7.78 -8.97 1.01
CA THR A 53 8.12 -9.56 2.31
C THR A 53 8.08 -11.09 2.24
N ILE A 54 7.00 -11.67 1.69
CA ILE A 54 6.85 -13.12 1.51
C ILE A 54 7.99 -13.67 0.63
N ASN A 55 8.28 -13.03 -0.50
CA ASN A 55 9.35 -13.47 -1.40
C ASN A 55 10.76 -13.37 -0.78
N SER A 56 10.96 -12.46 0.18
CA SER A 56 12.20 -12.31 0.93
C SER A 56 12.29 -13.21 2.18
N MET A 57 11.21 -13.93 2.51
CA MET A 57 11.15 -14.74 3.71
C MET A 57 11.84 -16.09 3.47
N PRO A 58 12.89 -16.46 4.24
CA PRO A 58 13.68 -17.66 3.98
C PRO A 58 12.83 -18.93 3.88
N ALA A 59 11.86 -19.11 4.78
CA ALA A 59 10.96 -20.27 4.74
C ALA A 59 10.19 -20.38 3.41
N TYR A 60 9.69 -19.26 2.87
CA TYR A 60 8.97 -19.25 1.60
C TYR A 60 9.91 -19.52 0.42
N THR A 61 11.12 -18.96 0.42
CA THR A 61 12.14 -19.25 -0.60
C THR A 61 12.50 -20.74 -0.62
N HIS A 62 12.73 -21.34 0.55
CA HIS A 62 13.06 -22.75 0.68
C HIS A 62 11.92 -23.66 0.24
N ILE A 63 10.67 -23.34 0.63
CA ILE A 63 9.49 -24.09 0.16
C ILE A 63 9.38 -23.97 -1.37
N LYS A 64 9.43 -22.75 -1.91
CA LYS A 64 9.32 -22.51 -3.37
C LYS A 64 10.36 -23.26 -4.18
N GLU A 65 11.60 -23.38 -3.70
CA GLU A 65 12.65 -24.16 -4.37
C GLU A 65 12.44 -25.67 -4.22
N ALA A 66 11.85 -26.15 -3.11
CA ALA A 66 11.60 -27.57 -2.88
C ALA A 66 10.42 -28.16 -3.69
N ILE A 67 9.49 -27.32 -4.17
CA ILE A 67 8.37 -27.71 -5.05
C ILE A 67 8.61 -27.39 -6.53
N LYS A 68 9.84 -27.04 -6.91
CA LYS A 68 10.26 -26.73 -8.27
C LYS A 68 10.99 -27.91 -8.90
#